data_AF-A0A540MGH3-F1
#
_entry.id   AF-A0A540MGH3-F1
#
_cell.length_a   1.000
_cell.length_b   1.000
_cell.length_c   1.000
_cell.angle_alpha   90.00
_cell.angle_beta   90.00
_cell.angle_gamma   90.00
#
_symmetry.space_group_name_H-M   'P 1'
#
loop_
_entity.id
_entity.type
_entity.pdbx_description
1 polymer ?
#
loop_
_entity_poly.entity_id
_entity_poly.type
_entity_poly.pdbx_seq_one_letter_code
_entity_poly.pdbx_strand_id
1 'polypeptide(L)' 'MANMNIKVENLLGMLTIKLRDDNFAKWAFQFQSVLRGYKMFGHFDGDTVCPPKFVIDTEKGVTDRITDAYIE' A
#
# COMPACT_ATOMS: atom_id res chain seq x y z
N MET A 1 -0.40 4.42 16.67
CA MET A 1 -0.23 4.78 15.25
C MET A 1 -1.59 4.96 14.59
N ALA A 2 -1.69 5.75 13.52
CA ALA A 2 -2.96 6.03 12.85
C ALA A 2 -3.40 4.78 12.07
N ASN A 3 -4.46 4.14 12.53
CA ASN A 3 -5.13 3.06 11.82
C ASN A 3 -5.69 3.63 10.49
N MET A 4 -4.95 3.46 9.40
CA MET A 4 -5.31 4.01 8.09
C MET A 4 -6.42 3.16 7.46
N ASN A 5 -7.63 3.29 8.00
CA ASN A 5 -8.83 2.75 7.36
C ASN A 5 -9.18 3.64 6.14
N ILE A 6 -8.35 3.59 5.11
CA ILE A 6 -8.58 4.28 3.84
C ILE A 6 -9.71 3.52 3.15
N LYS A 7 -10.95 3.99 3.36
CA LYS A 7 -12.06 3.56 2.53
C LYS A 7 -11.73 3.88 1.07
N VAL A 8 -11.97 2.93 0.17
CA VAL A 8 -11.80 3.12 -1.28
C VAL A 8 -12.47 4.41 -1.76
N GLU A 9 -13.61 4.75 -1.17
CA GLU A 9 -14.36 6.00 -1.38
C GLU A 9 -13.50 7.26 -1.18
N ASN A 10 -12.66 7.28 -0.13
CA ASN A 10 -11.77 8.41 0.16
C ASN A 10 -10.63 8.51 -0.86
N LEU A 11 -10.13 7.36 -1.33
CA LEU A 11 -9.11 7.31 -2.38
C LEU A 11 -9.66 7.80 -3.73
N LEU A 12 -10.90 7.44 -4.05
CA LEU A 12 -11.60 7.93 -5.24
C LEU A 12 -11.85 9.44 -5.20
N GLY A 13 -12.03 10.03 -4.01
CA GLY A 13 -12.07 11.48 -3.84
C GLY A 13 -10.72 12.17 -4.08
N MET A 14 -9.61 11.47 -3.89
CA MET A 14 -8.24 12.00 -4.09
C MET A 14 -7.73 11.82 -5.51
N LEU A 15 -8.20 10.78 -6.20
CA LEU A 15 -7.90 10.51 -7.61
C LEU A 15 -8.90 11.23 -8.51
N THR A 16 -8.62 12.50 -8.80
CA THR A 16 -9.48 13.34 -9.66
C THR A 16 -9.35 13.02 -11.16
N ILE A 17 -8.31 12.27 -11.57
CA ILE A 17 -8.08 11.87 -12.96
C ILE A 17 -8.44 10.39 -13.10
N LYS A 18 -9.40 10.09 -13.97
CA LYS A 18 -9.72 8.71 -14.37
C LYS A 18 -8.72 8.25 -15.43
N LEU A 19 -8.19 7.03 -15.29
CA LEU A 19 -7.30 6.43 -16.29
C LEU A 19 -8.03 6.26 -17.63
N ARG A 20 -7.35 6.67 -18.71
CA ARG A 20 -7.75 6.53 -20.11
C ARG A 20 -6.50 6.25 -20.96
N ASP A 21 -6.73 5.84 -22.19
CA ASP A 21 -5.68 5.48 -23.14
C ASP A 21 -4.75 6.67 -23.50
N ASP A 22 -5.23 7.90 -23.30
CA ASP A 22 -4.54 9.15 -23.66
C ASP A 22 -3.86 9.88 -22.49
N ASN A 23 -4.01 9.39 -21.25
CA ASN A 23 -3.68 10.19 -20.06
C ASN A 23 -2.83 9.48 -19.01
N PHE A 24 -2.25 8.31 -19.34
CA PHE A 24 -1.47 7.50 -18.41
C PHE A 24 -0.45 8.30 -17.60
N ALA A 25 0.33 9.18 -18.23
CA ALA A 25 1.35 9.98 -17.53
C ALA A 25 0.76 10.87 -16.42
N LYS A 26 -0.37 11.52 -16.69
CA LYS A 26 -1.05 12.39 -15.70
C LYS A 26 -1.69 11.58 -14.59
N TRP A 27 -2.34 10.47 -14.96
CA TRP A 27 -2.94 9.54 -14.01
C TRP A 27 -1.89 8.95 -13.08
N ALA A 28 -0.77 8.46 -13.63
CA ALA A 28 0.33 7.88 -12.88
C ALA A 28 0.94 8.90 -11.93
N PHE A 29 1.18 10.13 -12.37
CA PHE A 29 1.69 11.20 -11.50
C PHE A 29 0.78 11.46 -10.29
N GLN A 30 -0.53 11.53 -10.51
CA GLN A 30 -1.48 11.72 -9.41
C GLN A 30 -1.48 10.52 -8.46
N PHE A 31 -1.54 9.30 -9.01
CA PHE A 31 -1.56 8.07 -8.23
C PHE A 31 -0.30 7.93 -7.35
N GLN A 32 0.88 8.17 -7.94
CA GLN A 32 2.15 8.17 -7.21
C GLN A 32 2.20 9.25 -6.13
N SER A 33 1.66 10.44 -6.40
CA SER A 33 1.60 11.53 -5.41
C SER A 33 0.75 11.15 -4.20
N VAL A 34 -0.39 10.48 -4.42
CA VAL A 34 -1.23 9.94 -3.35
C VAL A 34 -0.45 8.90 -2.54
N LEU A 35 0.17 7.90 -3.19
CA LEU A 35 0.96 6.87 -2.49
C LEU A 35 2.10 7.46 -1.66
N ARG A 36 2.78 8.51 -2.15
CA ARG A 36 3.82 9.21 -1.40
C ARG A 36 3.26 9.93 -0.18
N GLY A 37 2.11 10.60 -0.30
CA GLY A 37 1.41 11.25 0.82
C GLY A 37 1.07 10.27 1.96
N TYR A 38 0.81 9.01 1.62
CA TYR A 38 0.52 7.94 2.58
C TYR A 38 1.75 7.13 3.02
N LYS A 39 2.96 7.50 2.59
CA LYS A 39 4.19 6.72 2.81
C LYS A 39 4.12 5.27 2.28
N MET A 40 3.21 5.01 1.33
CA MET A 40 3.02 3.69 0.70
C MET A 40 3.86 3.52 -0.56
N PHE A 41 4.45 4.60 -1.09
CA PHE A 41 5.18 4.54 -2.36
C PHE A 41 6.37 3.57 -2.34
N GLY A 42 7.06 3.43 -1.20
CA GLY A 42 8.15 2.46 -1.05
C GLY A 42 7.71 1.01 -1.26
N HIS A 43 6.47 0.67 -0.92
CA HIS A 43 5.93 -0.66 -1.20
C HIS A 43 5.56 -0.86 -2.68
N PHE A 44 5.32 0.24 -3.41
CA PHE A 44 4.95 0.21 -4.82
C PHE A 44 6.17 0.16 -5.74
N ASP A 45 7.24 0.91 -5.44
CA ASP A 45 8.49 0.90 -6.20
C ASP A 45 9.44 -0.24 -5.82
N GLY A 46 9.21 -0.87 -4.65
CA GLY A 46 9.98 -1.99 -4.16
C GLY A 46 11.11 -1.61 -3.20
N ASP A 47 11.28 -0.33 -2.88
CA ASP A 47 12.25 0.14 -1.88
C ASP A 47 11.91 -0.40 -0.48
N THR A 48 10.62 -0.59 -0.19
CA THR A 48 10.11 -1.13 1.07
C THR A 48 9.47 -2.50 0.86
N VAL A 49 10.08 -3.53 1.42
CA VAL A 49 9.54 -4.90 1.39
C VAL A 49 8.23 -4.96 2.19
N CYS A 50 7.23 -5.66 1.64
CA CYS A 50 5.99 -5.93 2.35
C CYS A 50 6.28 -6.87 3.55
N PRO A 51 5.82 -6.53 4.77
CA PRO A 51 6.02 -7.39 5.93
C PRO A 51 5.39 -8.77 5.70
N PRO A 52 6.02 -9.86 6.16
CA PRO A 52 5.47 -11.20 6.03
C PRO A 52 4.09 -11.30 6.67
N LYS A 53 3.12 -11.92 5.99
CA LYS A 53 1.77 -12.07 6.52
C LYS A 53 1.72 -12.89 7.80
N PHE A 54 2.56 -13.93 7.91
CA PHE A 54 2.56 -14.84 9.04
C PHE A 54 3.89 -14.79 9.81
N VAL A 55 3.81 -14.97 11.13
CA VAL A 55 4.98 -15.02 12.02
C VAL A 55 5.82 -16.23 11.64
N ILE A 56 7.11 -16.00 11.43
CA ILE A 56 8.10 -17.05 11.15
C ILE A 56 8.78 -17.38 12.48
N ASP A 57 8.56 -18.61 12.95
CA ASP A 57 9.23 -19.16 14.12
C ASP A 57 10.48 -19.94 13.67
N THR A 58 11.62 -19.72 14.32
CA THR A 58 12.90 -20.34 13.95
C THR A 58 12.94 -21.86 14.11
N GLU A 59 12.06 -22.44 14.94
CA GLU A 59 12.00 -23.88 15.18
C GLU A 59 10.87 -24.56 14.38
N LYS A 60 9.74 -23.86 14.23
CA LYS A 60 8.51 -24.42 13.63
C LYS A 60 8.23 -23.93 12.20
N GLY A 61 9.00 -22.96 11.72
CA GLY A 61 8.80 -22.35 10.41
C GLY A 61 7.63 -21.37 10.39
N VAL A 62 6.98 -21.23 9.24
CA VAL A 62 5.85 -20.31 9.06
C VAL A 62 4.65 -20.79 9.88
N THR A 63 4.13 -19.92 10.75
CA THR A 63 2.98 -20.21 11.61
C THR A 63 1.66 -19.75 10.96
N ASP A 64 0.54 -19.97 11.63
CA ASP A 64 -0.79 -19.45 11.28
C ASP A 64 -1.10 -18.07 11.90
N ARG A 65 -0.19 -17.53 12.73
CA ARG A 65 -0.35 -16.24 13.41
C ARG A 65 0.01 -15.10 12.46
N ILE A 66 -0.87 -14.11 12.33
CA ILE A 66 -0.60 -12.91 11.52
C ILE A 66 0.44 -12.02 12.23
N THR A 67 1.39 -11.44 11.49
CA THR A 67 2.37 -10.51 12.08
C THR A 67 1.73 -9.16 12.40
N ASP A 68 2.13 -8.56 13.53
CA ASP A 68 1.66 -7.22 13.90
C ASP A 68 2.02 -6.18 12.82
N ALA A 69 3.21 -6.31 12.23
CA ALA A 69 3.68 -5.45 11.14
C ALA A 69 2.86 -5.56 9.85
N TYR A 70 2.12 -6.65 9.63
CA TYR A 70 1.22 -6.79 8.47
C TYR A 70 -0.16 -6.16 8.70
N ILE A 71 -0.56 -5.99 9.98
CA ILE A 71 -1.85 -5.40 10.35
C ILE A 71 -1.76 -3.87 10.50
N GLU A 72 -0.57 -3.36 10.81
CA GLU A 72 -0.25 -1.94 10.93
C GLU A 72 -0.24 -1.20 9.58
#